data_AF-A0A9C8ZKU7-F1
#
_entry.id   AF-A0A9C8ZKU7-F1
#
_cell.length_a   1.000
_cell.length_b   1.000
_cell.length_c   1.000
_cell.angle_alpha   90.00
_cell.angle_beta   90.00
_cell.angle_gamma   90.00
#
_symmetry.space_group_name_H-M   'P 1'
#
loop_
_entity.id
_entity.type
_entity.pdbx_description
1 polymer ?
#
loop_
_entity_poly.entity_id
_entity_poly.type
_entity_poly.pdbx_seq_one_letter_code
_entity_poly.pdbx_strand_id
1 'polypeptide(L)'
;MLSLVACGGGAAPAEEEAAPAEEEAAPAEEEAAPAEEEAAPAEEEAAEEEAAGEEAAEEEAAGRLALVLPGPLDDNSWNEAAYIALQALGEQGVDTAFSENISDADAERILRTYADEGYEMVIGHSFGFQDAVFAVAEDYPDINFAWAGGIGRTAANVADYDQPFYEAAYAIGVLAGYMSESGVLGAMYGFDIPVCHAMGEAFLLGAQTVNPDAQLIQTAVGDWVDVAKAKEAALAQADAGVDFWIECGEGPALGTIEAAKEAGGYVTGYVGDMTENGPDVVLVNLIWNLEPLFAQMLEDTHNGTFDNPFYRFGVAEGAMLVEYNEALMDQIPQEAIDAVAETMDGIAAGEIEVPFIPESSE
;
A
#
# COMPACT_ATOMS: atom_id res chain seq x y z
N MET A 1 -23.52 -5.18 -59.00
CA MET A 1 -22.20 -5.85 -59.04
C MET A 1 -21.96 -6.29 -57.60
N LEU A 2 -22.15 -7.55 -57.19
CA LEU A 2 -22.16 -8.83 -57.91
C LEU A 2 -20.76 -9.30 -58.32
N SER A 3 -20.06 -9.97 -57.39
CA SER A 3 -19.30 -11.19 -57.65
C SER A 3 -19.26 -12.06 -56.37
N LEU A 4 -19.00 -13.36 -56.53
CA LEU A 4 -18.99 -14.43 -55.53
C LEU A 4 -17.92 -15.49 -55.95
N VAL A 5 -17.87 -16.66 -55.29
CA VAL A 5 -16.91 -17.80 -55.45
C VAL A 5 -15.64 -17.70 -54.58
N ALA A 6 -15.03 -18.79 -54.07
CA ALA A 6 -15.48 -19.89 -53.19
C ALA A 6 -14.51 -21.10 -53.23
N CYS A 7 -14.66 -22.03 -52.27
CA CYS A 7 -13.99 -23.35 -52.14
C CYS A 7 -12.49 -23.36 -51.78
N GLY A 8 -11.95 -24.34 -51.05
CA GLY A 8 -12.62 -25.38 -50.23
C GLY A 8 -11.82 -26.70 -50.03
N GLY A 9 -11.76 -27.20 -48.78
CA GLY A 9 -11.20 -28.51 -48.38
C GLY A 9 -9.66 -28.59 -48.24
N GLY A 10 -9.06 -29.52 -47.49
CA GLY A 10 -9.63 -30.49 -46.52
C GLY A 10 -8.69 -31.68 -46.18
N ALA A 11 -8.91 -32.31 -45.01
CA ALA A 11 -8.39 -33.62 -44.53
C ALA A 11 -6.94 -33.74 -43.96
N ALA A 12 -6.80 -34.74 -43.09
CA ALA A 12 -5.62 -35.39 -42.47
C ALA A 12 -5.89 -36.94 -42.49
N PRO A 13 -5.17 -37.89 -41.83
CA PRO A 13 -4.02 -37.83 -40.90
C PRO A 13 -2.93 -38.92 -41.19
N ALA A 14 -2.45 -39.62 -40.15
CA ALA A 14 -1.44 -40.72 -40.04
C ALA A 14 0.04 -40.28 -39.94
N GLU A 15 0.99 -40.91 -39.22
CA GLU A 15 1.13 -41.92 -38.11
C GLU A 15 2.43 -42.76 -38.35
N GLU A 16 2.88 -43.48 -37.30
CA GLU A 16 3.74 -44.70 -37.32
C GLU A 16 5.22 -44.63 -36.79
N GLU A 17 5.42 -45.19 -35.58
CA GLU A 17 6.57 -46.01 -35.05
C GLU A 17 8.06 -45.53 -35.10
N ALA A 18 9.01 -46.00 -34.26
CA ALA A 18 9.01 -46.82 -33.01
C ALA A 18 10.37 -46.69 -32.23
N ALA A 19 10.48 -47.33 -31.05
CA ALA A 19 11.69 -47.55 -30.22
C ALA A 19 12.34 -48.95 -30.53
N PRO A 20 13.25 -49.61 -29.75
CA PRO A 20 13.82 -49.33 -28.41
C PRO A 20 15.35 -49.71 -28.23
N ALA A 21 15.77 -50.07 -26.99
CA ALA A 21 16.97 -50.85 -26.57
C ALA A 21 18.36 -50.15 -26.54
N GLU A 22 19.39 -50.61 -25.79
CA GLU A 22 19.52 -51.13 -24.39
C GLU A 22 21.03 -51.33 -24.02
N GLU A 23 21.40 -51.10 -22.76
CA GLU A 23 22.52 -51.64 -21.93
C GLU A 23 24.05 -51.71 -22.32
N GLU A 24 24.84 -51.90 -21.24
CA GLU A 24 26.21 -52.45 -21.05
C GLU A 24 27.55 -51.67 -21.23
N ALA A 25 28.21 -51.48 -20.06
CA ALA A 25 29.60 -51.88 -19.70
C ALA A 25 30.83 -50.97 -19.94
N ALA A 26 31.83 -51.14 -19.06
CA ALA A 26 33.14 -50.44 -18.98
C ALA A 26 34.34 -51.42 -19.08
N PRO A 27 35.60 -50.92 -19.22
CA PRO A 27 36.54 -50.80 -18.07
C PRO A 27 37.33 -49.46 -18.07
N ALA A 28 37.88 -48.88 -17.00
CA ALA A 28 38.71 -49.34 -15.85
C ALA A 28 40.24 -49.38 -16.12
N GLU A 29 41.02 -48.73 -15.23
CA GLU A 29 42.48 -48.88 -15.06
C GLU A 29 42.87 -48.55 -13.59
N GLU A 30 44.09 -48.90 -13.14
CA GLU A 30 44.40 -49.27 -11.74
C GLU A 30 45.79 -48.78 -11.25
N GLU A 31 45.94 -48.46 -9.95
CA GLU A 31 47.13 -48.64 -9.05
C GLU A 31 46.92 -47.82 -7.73
N ALA A 32 47.38 -48.16 -6.52
CA ALA A 32 47.76 -49.43 -5.88
C ALA A 32 47.82 -49.25 -4.33
N ALA A 33 47.78 -50.32 -3.53
CA ALA A 33 47.90 -50.33 -2.04
C ALA A 33 49.00 -51.32 -1.57
N PRO A 34 49.49 -51.25 -0.30
CA PRO A 34 49.00 -52.11 0.82
C PRO A 34 48.77 -51.34 2.17
N ALA A 35 47.94 -51.78 3.14
CA ALA A 35 48.12 -52.84 4.19
C ALA A 35 49.30 -52.55 5.17
N GLU A 36 49.29 -52.82 6.49
CA GLU A 36 48.78 -53.91 7.38
C GLU A 36 48.43 -53.33 8.79
N GLU A 37 47.65 -53.87 9.76
CA GLU A 37 46.70 -55.00 9.93
C GLU A 37 45.78 -54.79 11.20
N GLU A 38 45.56 -55.77 12.11
CA GLU A 38 44.53 -55.81 13.20
C GLU A 38 44.87 -55.19 14.58
N ALA A 39 43.84 -54.77 15.38
CA ALA A 39 43.41 -55.42 16.65
C ALA A 39 42.50 -54.55 17.59
N ALA A 40 41.70 -55.21 18.45
CA ALA A 40 40.86 -54.65 19.53
C ALA A 40 40.92 -55.60 20.76
N PRO A 41 40.37 -55.30 21.97
CA PRO A 41 39.47 -54.19 22.35
C PRO A 41 39.76 -53.48 23.71
N ALA A 42 38.91 -52.47 24.01
CA ALA A 42 38.42 -52.02 25.33
C ALA A 42 39.38 -51.68 26.50
N GLU A 43 39.26 -50.45 27.01
CA GLU A 43 38.88 -50.21 28.42
C GLU A 43 38.16 -48.84 28.56
N GLU A 44 37.58 -48.57 29.74
CA GLU A 44 36.61 -47.51 30.03
C GLU A 44 37.16 -46.51 31.04
N GLU A 45 37.42 -45.26 30.64
CA GLU A 45 37.52 -44.12 31.56
C GLU A 45 36.70 -42.94 31.02
N ALA A 46 35.89 -42.33 31.90
CA ALA A 46 35.01 -41.23 31.56
C ALA A 46 35.74 -39.88 31.68
N ALA A 47 35.56 -39.02 30.68
CA ALA A 47 35.83 -37.59 30.76
C ALA A 47 34.52 -36.84 30.54
N GLU A 48 34.04 -36.13 31.56
CA GLU A 48 33.01 -35.11 31.39
C GLU A 48 33.67 -33.89 30.74
N GLU A 49 33.62 -33.84 29.41
CA GLU A 49 33.86 -32.60 28.66
C GLU A 49 32.51 -31.94 28.46
N GLU A 50 32.24 -30.85 29.21
CA GLU A 50 31.09 -29.99 28.97
C GLU A 50 31.26 -29.32 27.59
N ALA A 51 30.78 -30.00 26.57
CA ALA A 51 30.43 -29.38 25.30
C ALA A 51 29.28 -28.40 25.58
N ALA A 52 29.64 -27.20 26.01
CA ALA A 52 28.75 -26.06 26.05
C ALA A 52 28.24 -25.86 24.62
N GLY A 53 27.01 -26.30 24.38
CA GLY A 53 26.31 -26.02 23.15
C GLY A 53 26.21 -24.51 23.04
N GLU A 54 26.96 -23.94 22.09
CA GLU A 54 26.66 -22.62 21.57
C GLU A 54 25.37 -22.79 20.75
N GLU A 55 24.25 -22.88 21.47
CA GLU A 55 22.94 -22.49 20.96
C GLU A 55 23.15 -21.06 20.47
N ALA A 56 23.35 -20.92 19.17
CA ALA A 56 23.13 -19.65 18.50
C ALA A 56 21.69 -19.30 18.83
N ALA A 57 21.51 -18.36 19.76
CA ALA A 57 20.21 -17.79 20.00
C ALA A 57 19.73 -17.27 18.65
N GLU A 58 18.63 -17.84 18.16
CA GLU A 58 17.80 -17.12 17.21
C GLU A 58 17.49 -15.79 17.92
N GLU A 59 17.96 -14.70 17.32
CA GLU A 59 17.61 -13.36 17.71
C GLU A 59 16.09 -13.29 17.49
N GLU A 60 15.31 -13.50 18.56
CA GLU A 60 13.85 -13.56 18.48
C GLU A 60 13.40 -12.30 17.75
N ALA A 61 12.84 -12.51 16.55
CA ALA A 61 12.41 -11.42 15.70
C ALA A 61 11.46 -10.52 16.47
N ALA A 62 11.46 -9.22 16.19
CA ALA A 62 10.66 -8.20 16.89
C ALA A 62 9.14 -8.28 16.59
N GLY A 63 8.68 -9.49 16.28
CA GLY A 63 7.37 -9.87 15.79
C GLY A 63 7.46 -10.66 14.48
N ARG A 64 6.32 -11.21 14.04
CA ARG A 64 6.16 -11.83 12.71
C ARG A 64 4.95 -11.24 11.99
N LEU A 65 5.19 -10.40 10.98
CA LEU A 65 4.13 -9.69 10.24
C LEU A 65 4.02 -10.13 8.79
N ALA A 66 2.80 -10.49 8.37
CA ALA A 66 2.46 -10.76 6.97
C ALA A 66 1.53 -9.69 6.39
N LEU A 67 1.80 -9.24 5.16
CA LEU A 67 1.04 -8.20 4.46
C LEU A 67 0.43 -8.73 3.15
N VAL A 68 -0.89 -8.61 3.00
CA VAL A 68 -1.64 -9.03 1.80
C VAL A 68 -2.16 -7.79 1.08
N LEU A 69 -1.73 -7.60 -0.17
CA LEU A 69 -1.94 -6.41 -0.98
C LEU A 69 -2.80 -6.70 -2.22
N PRO A 70 -3.79 -5.85 -2.55
CA PRO A 70 -4.64 -6.02 -3.73
C PRO A 70 -3.92 -5.68 -5.06
N GLY A 71 -2.97 -4.75 -5.04
CA GLY A 71 -2.24 -4.26 -6.21
C GLY A 71 -0.77 -4.68 -6.26
N PRO A 72 0.01 -4.14 -7.21
CA PRO A 72 1.46 -4.34 -7.31
C PRO A 72 2.22 -3.46 -6.31
N LEU A 73 3.49 -3.80 -6.04
CA LEU A 73 4.32 -3.02 -5.11
C LEU A 73 4.76 -1.64 -5.61
N ASP A 74 4.78 -1.40 -6.93
CA ASP A 74 5.32 -0.20 -7.58
C ASP A 74 4.22 0.77 -8.05
N ASP A 75 3.17 0.92 -7.25
CA ASP A 75 2.00 1.77 -7.56
C ASP A 75 2.19 3.27 -7.23
N ASN A 76 3.31 3.67 -6.59
CA ASN A 76 3.59 5.06 -6.16
C ASN A 76 2.51 5.60 -5.19
N SER A 77 1.81 4.70 -4.48
CA SER A 77 0.55 4.99 -3.79
C SER A 77 0.26 3.96 -2.68
N TRP A 78 -0.99 3.49 -2.60
CA TRP A 78 -1.57 2.65 -1.56
C TRP A 78 -0.73 1.40 -1.23
N ASN A 79 -0.36 0.62 -2.24
CA ASN A 79 0.33 -0.65 -2.03
C ASN A 79 1.82 -0.44 -1.70
N GLU A 80 2.47 0.53 -2.34
CA GLU A 80 3.87 0.86 -2.06
C GLU A 80 4.04 1.44 -0.65
N ALA A 81 3.13 2.33 -0.20
CA ALA A 81 3.16 2.90 1.15
C ALA A 81 3.13 1.84 2.25
N ALA A 82 2.28 0.82 2.10
CA ALA A 82 2.21 -0.31 3.02
C ALA A 82 3.46 -1.21 2.93
N TYR A 83 4.04 -1.36 1.74
CA TYR A 83 5.26 -2.14 1.53
C TYR A 83 6.50 -1.44 2.12
N ILE A 84 6.62 -0.12 2.00
CA ILE A 84 7.69 0.68 2.63
C ILE A 84 7.64 0.52 4.15
N ALA A 85 6.45 0.60 4.76
CA ALA A 85 6.25 0.36 6.19
C ALA A 85 6.66 -1.07 6.62
N LEU A 86 6.34 -2.08 5.80
CA LEU A 86 6.78 -3.46 6.03
C LEU A 86 8.31 -3.58 5.96
N GLN A 87 8.96 -2.94 4.97
CA GLN A 87 10.41 -2.93 4.84
C GLN A 87 11.09 -2.24 6.03
N ALA A 88 10.59 -1.09 6.48
CA ALA A 88 11.12 -0.37 7.64
C ALA A 88 11.07 -1.21 8.93
N LEU A 89 10.02 -2.01 9.12
CA LEU A 89 9.93 -2.98 10.23
C LEU A 89 10.88 -4.18 10.03
N GLY A 90 11.09 -4.64 8.80
CA GLY A 90 12.10 -5.64 8.46
C GLY A 90 13.53 -5.19 8.78
N GLU A 91 13.87 -3.93 8.50
CA GLU A 91 15.16 -3.33 8.89
C GLU A 91 15.32 -3.17 10.42
N GLN A 92 14.20 -3.14 11.16
CA GLN A 92 14.16 -3.14 12.63
C GLN A 92 14.15 -4.54 13.26
N GLY A 93 14.18 -5.61 12.44
CA GLY A 93 14.30 -7.00 12.91
C GLY A 93 12.98 -7.75 13.09
N VAL A 94 11.88 -7.28 12.51
CA VAL A 94 10.62 -8.04 12.38
C VAL A 94 10.77 -9.08 11.25
N ASP A 95 10.33 -10.32 11.46
CA ASP A 95 10.22 -11.29 10.36
C ASP A 95 9.01 -10.95 9.50
N THR A 96 9.26 -10.55 8.25
CA THR A 96 8.26 -9.95 7.37
C THR A 96 8.07 -10.74 6.08
N ALA A 97 6.81 -10.89 5.67
CA ALA A 97 6.44 -11.46 4.38
C ALA A 97 5.28 -10.69 3.74
N PHE A 98 5.14 -10.80 2.42
CA PHE A 98 4.04 -10.18 1.69
C PHE A 98 3.55 -11.02 0.51
N SER A 99 2.31 -10.74 0.09
CA SER A 99 1.71 -11.23 -1.16
C SER A 99 1.03 -10.07 -1.87
N GLU A 100 1.45 -9.78 -3.10
CA GLU A 100 0.90 -8.72 -3.97
C GLU A 100 -0.09 -9.24 -5.02
N ASN A 101 -0.84 -8.34 -5.65
CA ASN A 101 -1.81 -8.63 -6.71
C ASN A 101 -2.91 -9.65 -6.31
N ILE A 102 -3.33 -9.66 -5.04
CA ILE A 102 -4.27 -10.66 -4.51
C ILE A 102 -5.72 -10.23 -4.74
N SER A 103 -6.51 -11.09 -5.40
CA SER A 103 -7.94 -10.84 -5.61
C SER A 103 -8.75 -11.08 -4.33
N ASP A 104 -9.89 -10.39 -4.18
CA ASP A 104 -10.84 -10.63 -3.07
C ASP A 104 -11.24 -12.12 -2.93
N ALA A 105 -11.28 -12.85 -4.05
CA ALA A 105 -11.63 -14.27 -4.09
C ALA A 105 -10.45 -15.21 -3.71
N ASP A 106 -9.23 -14.70 -3.69
CA ASP A 106 -8.02 -15.39 -3.24
C ASP A 106 -7.58 -14.98 -1.81
N ALA A 107 -8.05 -13.84 -1.31
CA ALA A 107 -7.64 -13.25 -0.04
C ALA A 107 -7.74 -14.24 1.13
N GLU A 108 -8.87 -14.93 1.32
CA GLU A 108 -9.06 -15.89 2.43
C GLU A 108 -7.98 -17.01 2.39
N ARG A 109 -7.65 -17.49 1.19
CA ARG A 109 -6.65 -18.54 0.99
C ARG A 109 -5.25 -18.06 1.32
N ILE A 110 -4.90 -16.82 1.00
CA ILE A 110 -3.58 -16.23 1.26
C ILE A 110 -3.41 -15.87 2.74
N LEU A 111 -4.41 -15.22 3.35
CA LEU A 111 -4.46 -14.92 4.78
C LEU A 111 -4.30 -16.18 5.62
N ARG A 112 -4.97 -17.28 5.21
CA ARG A 112 -4.87 -18.59 5.84
C ARG A 112 -3.48 -19.24 5.70
N THR A 113 -2.78 -19.03 4.58
CA THR A 113 -1.38 -19.49 4.43
C THR A 113 -0.47 -18.86 5.47
N TYR A 114 -0.54 -17.54 5.68
CA TYR A 114 0.28 -16.87 6.70
C TYR A 114 -0.09 -17.29 8.13
N ALA A 115 -1.38 -17.55 8.38
CA ALA A 115 -1.83 -18.11 9.66
C ALA A 115 -1.30 -19.54 9.91
N ASP A 116 -1.32 -20.42 8.89
CA ASP A 116 -0.72 -21.77 8.95
C ASP A 116 0.82 -21.73 9.06
N GLU A 117 1.48 -20.70 8.52
CA GLU A 117 2.92 -20.45 8.63
C GLU A 117 3.33 -19.79 9.97
N GLY A 118 2.38 -19.51 10.85
CA GLY A 118 2.62 -19.02 12.21
C GLY A 118 3.06 -17.57 12.30
N TYR A 119 2.58 -16.71 11.40
CA TYR A 119 2.66 -15.26 11.59
C TYR A 119 1.70 -14.84 12.72
N GLU A 120 2.14 -13.96 13.61
CA GLU A 120 1.32 -13.49 14.75
C GLU A 120 0.40 -12.32 14.37
N MET A 121 0.78 -11.57 13.33
CA MET A 121 0.04 -10.43 12.81
C MET A 121 -0.11 -10.54 11.28
N VAL A 122 -1.35 -10.52 10.78
CA VAL A 122 -1.63 -10.64 9.34
C VAL A 122 -2.55 -9.49 8.86
N ILE A 123 -2.02 -8.63 7.99
CA ILE A 123 -2.69 -7.42 7.51
C ILE A 123 -3.27 -7.64 6.10
N GLY A 124 -4.59 -7.55 5.97
CA GLY A 124 -5.29 -7.46 4.69
C GLY A 124 -5.47 -5.99 4.27
N HIS A 125 -4.56 -5.45 3.46
CA HIS A 125 -4.52 -4.03 3.11
C HIS A 125 -5.48 -3.65 1.97
N SER A 126 -6.75 -4.03 2.12
CA SER A 126 -7.86 -3.69 1.20
C SER A 126 -9.19 -3.70 1.93
N PHE A 127 -10.05 -2.73 1.62
CA PHE A 127 -11.45 -2.71 2.06
C PHE A 127 -12.22 -3.96 1.58
N GLY A 128 -11.86 -4.51 0.41
CA GLY A 128 -12.48 -5.71 -0.16
C GLY A 128 -12.15 -7.00 0.62
N PHE A 129 -11.04 -7.04 1.36
CA PHE A 129 -10.62 -8.23 2.10
C PHE A 129 -11.38 -8.44 3.43
N GLN A 130 -12.32 -7.55 3.77
CA GLN A 130 -13.10 -7.56 5.02
C GLN A 130 -13.64 -8.95 5.41
N ASP A 131 -14.49 -9.56 4.58
CA ASP A 131 -15.12 -10.83 4.94
C ASP A 131 -14.14 -12.02 4.90
N ALA A 132 -13.04 -11.91 4.14
CA ALA A 132 -11.95 -12.90 4.16
C ALA A 132 -11.14 -12.84 5.47
N VAL A 133 -10.78 -11.63 5.93
CA VAL A 133 -10.09 -11.42 7.22
C VAL A 133 -10.94 -11.94 8.37
N PHE A 134 -12.23 -11.60 8.41
CA PHE A 134 -13.14 -12.10 9.46
C PHE A 134 -13.31 -13.63 9.41
N ALA A 135 -13.40 -14.24 8.23
CA ALA A 135 -13.53 -15.69 8.09
C ALA A 135 -12.28 -16.46 8.56
N VAL A 136 -11.07 -15.94 8.30
CA VAL A 136 -9.84 -16.56 8.79
C VAL A 136 -9.68 -16.33 10.30
N ALA A 137 -9.99 -15.13 10.81
CA ALA A 137 -9.85 -14.82 12.23
C ALA A 137 -10.71 -15.69 13.16
N GLU A 138 -11.88 -16.20 12.70
CA GLU A 138 -12.70 -17.17 13.44
C GLU A 138 -12.01 -18.54 13.60
N ASP A 139 -11.14 -18.95 12.67
CA ASP A 139 -10.41 -20.23 12.71
C ASP A 139 -9.07 -20.15 13.49
N TYR A 140 -8.43 -18.97 13.57
CA TYR A 140 -7.13 -18.75 14.22
C TYR A 140 -7.23 -17.71 15.35
N PRO A 141 -7.87 -18.04 16.49
CA PRO A 141 -8.11 -17.09 17.59
C PRO A 141 -6.85 -16.67 18.37
N ASP A 142 -5.72 -17.35 18.15
CA ASP A 142 -4.42 -17.05 18.75
C ASP A 142 -3.53 -16.16 17.84
N ILE A 143 -4.05 -15.71 16.69
CA ILE A 143 -3.36 -14.85 15.70
C ILE A 143 -4.18 -13.57 15.50
N ASN A 144 -3.51 -12.42 15.44
CA ASN A 144 -4.12 -11.12 15.20
C ASN A 144 -4.16 -10.77 13.72
N PHE A 145 -5.23 -10.09 13.30
CA PHE A 145 -5.44 -9.64 11.94
C PHE A 145 -5.78 -8.15 11.91
N ALA A 146 -5.46 -7.46 10.82
CA ALA A 146 -5.98 -6.11 10.56
C ALA A 146 -6.51 -5.99 9.13
N TRP A 147 -7.48 -5.09 8.91
CA TRP A 147 -7.96 -4.78 7.56
C TRP A 147 -8.14 -3.27 7.36
N ALA A 148 -7.87 -2.79 6.14
CA ALA A 148 -7.98 -1.37 5.77
C ALA A 148 -9.44 -0.96 5.57
N GLY A 149 -10.13 -0.68 6.68
CA GLY A 149 -11.59 -0.57 6.70
C GLY A 149 -12.17 0.83 6.84
N GLY A 150 -11.61 1.65 7.72
CA GLY A 150 -12.07 3.02 7.97
C GLY A 150 -13.48 3.14 8.60
N ILE A 151 -14.06 2.04 9.11
CA ILE A 151 -15.47 2.01 9.57
C ILE A 151 -15.67 1.47 10.99
N GLY A 152 -14.61 1.04 11.67
CA GLY A 152 -14.66 0.49 13.02
C GLY A 152 -15.33 -0.90 13.10
N ARG A 153 -15.24 -1.74 12.06
CA ARG A 153 -15.69 -3.14 12.11
C ARG A 153 -14.54 -4.01 12.63
N THR A 154 -14.53 -4.25 13.93
CA THR A 154 -13.49 -5.03 14.65
C THR A 154 -14.05 -6.35 15.20
N ALA A 155 -13.14 -7.24 15.65
CA ALA A 155 -13.42 -8.44 16.44
C ALA A 155 -12.25 -8.71 17.40
N ALA A 156 -12.35 -9.74 18.26
CA ALA A 156 -11.39 -9.96 19.36
C ALA A 156 -9.93 -9.92 18.91
N ASN A 157 -9.62 -10.62 17.82
CA ASN A 157 -8.35 -10.69 17.12
C ASN A 157 -8.38 -10.02 15.73
N VAL A 158 -9.30 -9.07 15.50
CA VAL A 158 -9.38 -8.29 14.24
C VAL A 158 -9.44 -6.80 14.51
N ALA A 159 -8.37 -6.11 14.13
CA ALA A 159 -8.32 -4.65 14.07
C ALA A 159 -8.93 -4.10 12.76
N ASP A 160 -9.48 -2.91 12.86
CA ASP A 160 -9.76 -2.01 11.74
C ASP A 160 -8.79 -0.82 11.89
N TYR A 161 -8.47 -0.11 10.81
CA TYR A 161 -7.69 1.13 10.86
C TYR A 161 -8.28 2.19 9.94
N ASP A 162 -8.20 3.43 10.41
CA ASP A 162 -8.79 4.61 9.79
C ASP A 162 -7.94 5.15 8.62
N GLN A 163 -8.54 6.01 7.79
CA GLN A 163 -7.88 6.68 6.66
C GLN A 163 -8.02 8.21 6.85
N PRO A 164 -7.28 8.83 7.78
CA PRO A 164 -7.42 10.25 8.12
C PRO A 164 -6.78 11.21 7.09
N PHE A 165 -6.86 10.89 5.80
CA PHE A 165 -6.33 11.68 4.69
C PHE A 165 -6.83 13.14 4.70
N TYR A 166 -8.02 13.38 5.28
CA TYR A 166 -8.59 14.71 5.48
C TYR A 166 -7.68 15.66 6.30
N GLU A 167 -6.82 15.15 7.18
CA GLU A 167 -5.94 15.99 8.02
C GLU A 167 -4.81 16.62 7.19
N ALA A 168 -4.05 15.81 6.46
CA ALA A 168 -3.03 16.31 5.53
C ALA A 168 -3.66 17.09 4.36
N ALA A 169 -4.83 16.67 3.87
CA ALA A 169 -5.56 17.40 2.83
C ALA A 169 -6.00 18.81 3.26
N TYR A 170 -6.30 19.04 4.54
CA TYR A 170 -6.55 20.39 5.05
C TYR A 170 -5.32 21.29 4.94
N ALA A 171 -4.14 20.78 5.31
CA ALA A 171 -2.88 21.51 5.17
C ALA A 171 -2.54 21.77 3.68
N ILE A 172 -2.71 20.78 2.81
CA ILE A 172 -2.57 20.96 1.35
C ILE A 172 -3.64 21.93 0.79
N GLY A 173 -4.81 22.03 1.44
CA GLY A 173 -5.80 23.06 1.17
C GLY A 173 -5.26 24.47 1.40
N VAL A 174 -4.57 24.70 2.53
CA VAL A 174 -3.91 25.99 2.82
C VAL A 174 -2.93 26.36 1.70
N LEU A 175 -2.14 25.40 1.20
CA LEU A 175 -1.28 25.59 0.02
C LEU A 175 -2.09 26.00 -1.23
N ALA A 176 -3.18 25.29 -1.55
CA ALA A 176 -4.01 25.59 -2.70
C ALA A 176 -4.67 26.98 -2.62
N GLY A 177 -5.00 27.45 -1.41
CA GLY A 177 -5.46 28.82 -1.16
C GLY A 177 -4.44 29.92 -1.50
N TYR A 178 -3.14 29.60 -1.50
CA TYR A 178 -2.07 30.49 -1.99
C TYR A 178 -1.73 30.28 -3.48
N MET A 179 -1.90 29.06 -4.01
CA MET A 179 -1.37 28.65 -5.32
C MET A 179 -2.39 28.72 -6.47
N SER A 180 -3.69 28.67 -6.20
CA SER A 180 -4.75 28.81 -7.21
C SER A 180 -4.87 30.27 -7.70
N GLU A 181 -4.79 30.51 -9.01
CA GLU A 181 -5.08 31.82 -9.61
C GLU A 181 -6.59 32.03 -9.81
N SER A 182 -7.34 30.95 -9.98
CA SER A 182 -8.77 30.93 -10.27
C SER A 182 -9.66 31.05 -9.02
N GLY A 183 -9.22 30.50 -7.88
CA GLY A 183 -10.05 30.24 -6.71
C GLY A 183 -11.01 29.05 -6.89
N VAL A 184 -10.88 28.26 -7.95
CA VAL A 184 -11.69 27.08 -8.23
C VAL A 184 -10.82 25.83 -8.13
N LEU A 185 -11.16 24.96 -7.19
CA LEU A 185 -10.43 23.76 -6.84
C LEU A 185 -11.13 22.51 -7.37
N GLY A 186 -10.35 21.49 -7.69
CA GLY A 186 -10.86 20.19 -8.14
C GLY A 186 -10.76 19.15 -7.06
N ALA A 187 -11.76 18.27 -6.99
CA ALA A 187 -11.65 16.99 -6.30
C ALA A 187 -12.00 15.88 -7.29
N MET A 188 -11.10 14.90 -7.47
CA MET A 188 -11.31 13.74 -8.35
C MET A 188 -11.32 12.45 -7.52
N TYR A 189 -12.45 11.73 -7.52
CA TYR A 189 -12.65 10.56 -6.68
C TYR A 189 -12.86 9.30 -7.51
N GLY A 190 -12.33 8.17 -7.05
CA GLY A 190 -12.65 6.87 -7.63
C GLY A 190 -14.12 6.52 -7.41
N PHE A 191 -14.63 6.70 -6.19
CA PHE A 191 -16.04 6.51 -5.85
C PHE A 191 -16.58 7.62 -4.93
N ASP A 192 -17.90 7.78 -4.97
CA ASP A 192 -18.72 8.59 -4.07
C ASP A 192 -18.78 7.86 -2.70
N ILE A 193 -17.80 8.13 -1.83
CA ILE A 193 -17.65 7.53 -0.50
C ILE A 193 -17.13 8.54 0.55
N PRO A 194 -17.43 8.34 1.86
CA PRO A 194 -17.15 9.31 2.92
C PRO A 194 -15.70 9.81 3.03
N VAL A 195 -14.70 8.95 2.88
CA VAL A 195 -13.28 9.34 3.01
C VAL A 195 -12.84 10.28 1.89
N CYS A 196 -13.29 10.04 0.65
CA CYS A 196 -12.99 10.91 -0.48
C CYS A 196 -13.65 12.28 -0.33
N HIS A 197 -14.92 12.32 0.11
CA HIS A 197 -15.61 13.57 0.43
C HIS A 197 -14.90 14.34 1.54
N ALA A 198 -14.59 13.70 2.67
CA ALA A 198 -13.91 14.36 3.78
C ALA A 198 -12.56 14.96 3.37
N MET A 199 -11.80 14.27 2.50
CA MET A 199 -10.54 14.76 1.97
C MET A 199 -10.70 16.00 1.08
N GLY A 200 -11.71 16.04 0.20
CA GLY A 200 -11.99 17.21 -0.64
C GLY A 200 -12.60 18.39 0.11
N GLU A 201 -13.54 18.15 1.04
CA GLU A 201 -14.11 19.20 1.89
C GLU A 201 -13.04 19.81 2.81
N ALA A 202 -12.11 18.99 3.33
CA ALA A 202 -10.97 19.48 4.10
C ALA A 202 -10.01 20.34 3.27
N PHE A 203 -9.70 19.92 2.04
CA PHE A 203 -8.92 20.71 1.06
C PHE A 203 -9.58 22.07 0.78
N LEU A 204 -10.91 22.11 0.59
CA LEU A 204 -11.66 23.35 0.46
C LEU A 204 -11.58 24.23 1.72
N LEU A 205 -11.81 23.66 2.90
CA LEU A 205 -11.77 24.39 4.17
C LEU A 205 -10.39 24.99 4.46
N GLY A 206 -9.31 24.25 4.18
CA GLY A 206 -7.94 24.73 4.27
C GLY A 206 -7.71 25.93 3.34
N ALA A 207 -8.12 25.81 2.08
CA ALA A 207 -8.00 26.89 1.11
C ALA A 207 -8.79 28.15 1.51
N GLN A 208 -9.98 27.98 2.09
CA GLN A 208 -10.83 29.08 2.58
C GLN A 208 -10.24 29.85 3.78
N THR A 209 -9.19 29.34 4.43
CA THR A 209 -8.43 30.13 5.42
C THR A 209 -7.61 31.26 4.77
N VAL A 210 -7.16 31.06 3.52
CA VAL A 210 -6.31 32.00 2.76
C VAL A 210 -7.14 32.76 1.72
N ASN A 211 -8.01 32.05 0.99
CA ASN A 211 -8.92 32.57 -0.03
C ASN A 211 -10.38 32.26 0.34
N PRO A 212 -11.07 33.11 1.11
CA PRO A 212 -12.43 32.84 1.58
C PRO A 212 -13.52 32.75 0.49
N ASP A 213 -13.22 33.12 -0.76
CA ASP A 213 -14.13 32.99 -1.91
C ASP A 213 -13.87 31.68 -2.72
N ALA A 214 -12.96 30.82 -2.25
CA ALA A 214 -12.60 29.55 -2.89
C ALA A 214 -13.77 28.55 -2.95
N GLN A 215 -13.85 27.82 -4.06
CA GLN A 215 -14.91 26.86 -4.39
C GLN A 215 -14.31 25.52 -4.81
N LEU A 216 -15.05 24.42 -4.59
CA LEU A 216 -14.64 23.07 -5.00
C LEU A 216 -15.59 22.50 -6.05
N ILE A 217 -15.06 21.80 -7.05
CA ILE A 217 -15.81 20.97 -7.99
C ILE A 217 -15.43 19.51 -7.74
N GLN A 218 -16.30 18.75 -7.09
CA GLN A 218 -16.12 17.31 -6.84
C GLN A 218 -16.63 16.48 -8.03
N THR A 219 -15.87 15.48 -8.44
CA THR A 219 -16.29 14.49 -9.45
C THR A 219 -15.89 13.08 -9.00
N ALA A 220 -16.85 12.16 -8.91
CA ALA A 220 -16.58 10.73 -8.73
C ALA A 220 -16.70 10.01 -10.08
N VAL A 221 -15.66 9.27 -10.50
CA VAL A 221 -15.69 8.53 -11.77
C VAL A 221 -16.39 7.17 -11.67
N GLY A 222 -16.52 6.60 -10.48
CA GLY A 222 -17.10 5.27 -10.25
C GLY A 222 -16.20 4.12 -10.70
N ASP A 223 -14.88 4.27 -10.55
CA ASP A 223 -13.83 3.29 -10.81
C ASP A 223 -12.53 3.70 -10.07
N TRP A 224 -11.74 2.76 -9.54
CA TRP A 224 -10.49 3.08 -8.83
C TRP A 224 -9.28 3.27 -9.75
N VAL A 225 -9.31 2.72 -10.98
CA VAL A 225 -8.13 2.56 -11.85
C VAL A 225 -8.34 3.05 -13.30
N ASP A 226 -9.54 3.52 -13.66
CA ASP A 226 -9.81 4.10 -15.00
C ASP A 226 -9.19 5.50 -15.19
N VAL A 227 -7.86 5.53 -15.39
CA VAL A 227 -7.04 6.71 -15.71
C VAL A 227 -7.62 7.55 -16.85
N ALA A 228 -8.19 6.91 -17.87
CA ALA A 228 -8.69 7.61 -19.06
C ALA A 228 -9.96 8.41 -18.74
N LYS A 229 -10.88 7.81 -17.98
CA LYS A 229 -12.12 8.45 -17.49
C LYS A 229 -11.85 9.52 -16.45
N ALA A 230 -10.86 9.31 -15.58
CA ALA A 230 -10.35 10.34 -14.68
C ALA A 230 -9.78 11.54 -15.44
N LYS A 231 -8.97 11.32 -16.48
CA LYS A 231 -8.48 12.41 -17.33
C LYS A 231 -9.60 13.18 -18.04
N GLU A 232 -10.58 12.49 -18.64
CA GLU A 232 -11.72 13.16 -19.29
C GLU A 232 -12.54 14.00 -18.29
N ALA A 233 -12.67 13.55 -17.04
CA ALA A 233 -13.34 14.29 -15.98
C ALA A 233 -12.53 15.49 -15.47
N ALA A 234 -11.21 15.34 -15.25
CA ALA A 234 -10.32 16.40 -14.81
C ALA A 234 -10.17 17.51 -15.87
N LEU A 235 -10.12 17.17 -17.16
CA LEU A 235 -10.17 18.16 -18.25
C LEU A 235 -11.50 18.94 -18.26
N ALA A 236 -12.62 18.32 -17.90
CA ALA A 236 -13.91 19.02 -17.77
C ALA A 236 -13.96 19.95 -16.54
N GLN A 237 -13.22 19.64 -15.47
CA GLN A 237 -12.98 20.55 -14.34
C GLN A 237 -12.08 21.73 -14.75
N ALA A 238 -11.03 21.50 -15.55
CA ALA A 238 -10.19 22.57 -16.09
C ALA A 238 -10.98 23.53 -17.00
N ASP A 239 -11.83 23.00 -17.89
CA ASP A 239 -12.77 23.78 -18.71
C ASP A 239 -13.78 24.59 -17.87
N ALA A 240 -14.07 24.14 -16.63
CA ALA A 240 -14.90 24.87 -15.66
C ALA A 240 -14.10 25.90 -14.82
N GLY A 241 -12.77 25.92 -14.95
CA GLY A 241 -11.88 26.91 -14.34
C GLY A 241 -10.93 26.36 -13.26
N VAL A 242 -10.90 25.05 -12.99
CA VAL A 242 -9.99 24.49 -11.98
C VAL A 242 -8.53 24.61 -12.39
N ASP A 243 -7.67 24.97 -11.43
CA ASP A 243 -6.21 25.02 -11.57
C ASP A 243 -5.42 24.35 -10.44
N PHE A 244 -6.07 23.82 -9.40
CA PHE A 244 -5.45 22.92 -8.41
C PHE A 244 -6.43 21.80 -8.02
N TRP A 245 -6.01 20.53 -8.18
CA TRP A 245 -6.78 19.33 -7.82
C TRP A 245 -6.24 18.63 -6.56
N ILE A 246 -7.13 17.90 -5.89
CA ILE A 246 -6.82 16.82 -4.94
C ILE A 246 -7.54 15.53 -5.36
N GLU A 247 -6.91 14.37 -5.17
CA GLU A 247 -7.33 13.12 -5.80
C GLU A 247 -7.47 11.96 -4.81
N CYS A 248 -8.55 11.16 -4.94
CA CYS A 248 -8.85 10.01 -4.08
C CYS A 248 -8.91 8.73 -4.93
N GLY A 249 -7.79 8.02 -5.03
CA GLY A 249 -7.61 6.78 -5.79
C GLY A 249 -6.52 6.87 -6.87
N GLU A 250 -5.92 5.74 -7.22
CA GLU A 250 -4.82 5.60 -8.19
C GLU A 250 -5.19 6.16 -9.59
N GLY A 251 -6.25 5.63 -10.21
CA GLY A 251 -6.76 6.08 -11.50
C GLY A 251 -7.16 7.57 -11.51
N PRO A 252 -7.94 8.04 -10.52
CA PRO A 252 -8.17 9.46 -10.25
C PRO A 252 -6.90 10.33 -10.24
N ALA A 253 -5.86 9.94 -9.49
CA ALA A 253 -4.61 10.69 -9.41
C ALA A 253 -3.86 10.71 -10.75
N LEU A 254 -3.56 9.53 -11.32
CA LEU A 254 -2.86 9.41 -12.60
C LEU A 254 -3.59 10.12 -13.76
N GLY A 255 -4.92 10.05 -13.79
CA GLY A 255 -5.74 10.73 -14.81
C GLY A 255 -5.72 12.25 -14.67
N THR A 256 -5.71 12.75 -13.42
CA THR A 256 -5.67 14.20 -13.14
C THR A 256 -4.29 14.78 -13.36
N ILE A 257 -3.22 14.06 -13.00
CA ILE A 257 -1.83 14.35 -13.40
C ILE A 257 -1.73 14.51 -14.92
N GLU A 258 -2.30 13.58 -15.69
CA GLU A 258 -2.31 13.68 -17.16
C GLU A 258 -3.21 14.79 -17.71
N ALA A 259 -4.21 15.27 -16.96
CA ALA A 259 -5.02 16.43 -17.33
C ALA A 259 -4.28 17.75 -17.06
N ALA A 260 -3.65 17.91 -15.90
CA ALA A 260 -2.88 19.10 -15.54
C ALA A 260 -1.68 19.33 -16.48
N LYS A 261 -1.02 18.25 -16.96
CA LYS A 261 0.00 18.33 -18.02
C LYS A 261 -0.51 18.92 -19.35
N GLU A 262 -1.82 18.85 -19.61
CA GLU A 262 -2.44 19.27 -20.88
C GLU A 262 -3.14 20.63 -20.75
N ALA A 263 -3.79 20.90 -19.62
CA ALA A 263 -4.52 22.15 -19.35
C ALA A 263 -3.68 23.21 -18.62
N GLY A 264 -2.67 22.79 -17.84
CA GLY A 264 -2.02 23.59 -16.81
C GLY A 264 -2.66 23.40 -15.43
N GLY A 265 -2.01 23.96 -14.40
CA GLY A 265 -2.41 23.82 -13.00
C GLY A 265 -1.56 22.81 -12.22
N TYR A 266 -1.89 22.61 -10.95
CA TYR A 266 -1.18 21.76 -10.00
C TYR A 266 -2.06 20.61 -9.48
N VAL A 267 -1.43 19.51 -9.08
CA VAL A 267 -2.11 18.30 -8.57
C VAL A 267 -1.42 17.76 -7.33
N THR A 268 -2.09 16.87 -6.60
CA THR A 268 -1.49 16.15 -5.47
C THR A 268 -0.99 14.76 -5.86
N GLY A 269 0.01 14.25 -5.15
CA GLY A 269 0.22 12.80 -5.04
C GLY A 269 -0.76 12.18 -4.04
N TYR A 270 -1.34 11.03 -4.38
CA TYR A 270 -2.32 10.33 -3.55
C TYR A 270 -1.69 9.18 -2.75
N VAL A 271 -1.61 9.37 -1.43
CA VAL A 271 -1.07 8.47 -0.39
C VAL A 271 0.38 7.97 -0.57
N GLY A 272 1.07 8.39 -1.62
CA GLY A 272 2.47 8.10 -1.94
C GLY A 272 3.09 9.19 -2.83
N ASP A 273 4.40 9.10 -3.09
CA ASP A 273 5.12 10.10 -3.91
C ASP A 273 4.89 9.87 -5.40
N MET A 274 4.05 10.72 -6.02
CA MET A 274 3.76 10.67 -7.45
C MET A 274 4.61 11.66 -8.26
N THR A 275 5.71 12.18 -7.70
CA THR A 275 6.55 13.20 -8.35
C THR A 275 7.08 12.72 -9.71
N GLU A 276 7.54 11.47 -9.85
CA GLU A 276 8.01 10.96 -11.15
C GLU A 276 6.86 10.81 -12.18
N ASN A 277 5.64 10.57 -11.72
CA ASN A 277 4.46 10.49 -12.58
C ASN A 277 4.11 11.85 -13.20
N GLY A 278 4.46 12.98 -12.57
CA GLY A 278 4.14 14.32 -13.05
C GLY A 278 5.05 15.44 -12.54
N PRO A 279 6.36 15.44 -12.84
CA PRO A 279 7.35 16.29 -12.17
C PRO A 279 7.18 17.80 -12.42
N ASP A 280 6.46 18.19 -13.48
CA ASP A 280 6.14 19.58 -13.80
C ASP A 280 4.80 20.06 -13.19
N VAL A 281 3.98 19.18 -12.58
CA VAL A 281 2.59 19.49 -12.12
C VAL A 281 2.22 18.97 -10.74
N VAL A 282 2.79 17.84 -10.28
CA VAL A 282 2.63 17.32 -8.92
C VAL A 282 3.40 18.25 -8.00
N LEU A 283 2.68 19.12 -7.28
CA LEU A 283 3.30 20.18 -6.48
C LEU A 283 3.68 19.68 -5.08
N VAL A 284 2.86 18.78 -4.55
CA VAL A 284 2.97 18.23 -3.19
C VAL A 284 2.30 16.86 -3.16
N ASN A 285 2.80 15.96 -2.35
CA ASN A 285 2.25 14.63 -2.13
C ASN A 285 1.62 14.55 -0.75
N LEU A 286 0.42 13.96 -0.67
CA LEU A 286 -0.14 13.46 0.58
C LEU A 286 0.45 12.06 0.77
N ILE A 287 1.26 11.86 1.81
CA ILE A 287 1.96 10.59 2.06
C ILE A 287 1.30 9.85 3.24
N TRP A 288 1.01 8.56 3.06
CA TRP A 288 0.53 7.69 4.14
C TRP A 288 1.66 6.85 4.72
N ASN A 289 2.34 7.40 5.73
CA ASN A 289 3.34 6.65 6.48
C ASN A 289 2.67 5.60 7.39
N LEU A 290 2.73 4.33 6.97
CA LEU A 290 2.14 3.20 7.69
C LEU A 290 3.06 2.59 8.76
N GLU A 291 4.33 3.00 8.86
CA GLU A 291 5.28 2.47 9.84
C GLU A 291 4.80 2.58 11.29
N PRO A 292 4.40 3.76 11.83
CA PRO A 292 3.99 3.88 13.23
C PRO A 292 2.72 3.06 13.53
N LEU A 293 1.83 2.89 12.54
CA LEU A 293 0.62 2.09 12.68
C LEU A 293 0.95 0.59 12.78
N PHE A 294 1.78 0.07 11.87
CA PHE A 294 2.16 -1.34 11.87
C PHE A 294 3.05 -1.69 13.08
N ALA A 295 3.91 -0.75 13.51
CA ALA A 295 4.65 -0.87 14.78
C ALA A 295 3.71 -0.99 15.99
N GLN A 296 2.66 -0.17 16.07
CA GLN A 296 1.69 -0.24 17.18
C GLN A 296 0.92 -1.57 17.18
N MET A 297 0.53 -2.09 16.01
CA MET A 297 -0.15 -3.39 15.88
C MET A 297 0.71 -4.56 16.39
N LEU A 298 2.02 -4.52 16.15
CA LEU A 298 2.96 -5.51 16.71
C LEU A 298 3.16 -5.31 18.21
N GLU A 299 3.31 -4.08 18.69
CA GLU A 299 3.40 -3.80 20.13
C GLU A 299 2.17 -4.31 20.89
N ASP A 300 0.96 -4.08 20.37
CA ASP A 300 -0.28 -4.57 20.97
C ASP A 300 -0.42 -6.10 20.93
N THR A 301 0.10 -6.72 19.87
CA THR A 301 0.16 -8.18 19.73
C THR A 301 1.11 -8.78 20.76
N HIS A 302 2.35 -8.30 20.83
CA HIS A 302 3.37 -8.77 21.76
C HIS A 302 3.02 -8.54 23.23
N ASN A 303 2.43 -7.38 23.56
CA ASN A 303 2.00 -7.06 24.93
C ASN A 303 0.70 -7.77 25.35
N GLY A 304 -0.03 -8.39 24.41
CA GLY A 304 -1.36 -8.95 24.66
C GLY A 304 -2.42 -7.89 25.00
N THR A 305 -2.28 -6.68 24.43
CA THR A 305 -3.21 -5.55 24.60
C THR A 305 -4.14 -5.35 23.39
N PHE A 306 -3.96 -6.12 22.32
CA PHE A 306 -4.84 -6.20 21.15
C PHE A 306 -6.25 -6.69 21.55
N ASP A 307 -7.17 -5.76 21.84
CA ASP A 307 -8.57 -6.03 22.24
C ASP A 307 -9.54 -5.25 21.34
N ASN A 308 -9.96 -5.87 20.22
CA ASN A 308 -10.87 -5.28 19.23
C ASN A 308 -10.50 -3.86 18.72
N PRO A 309 -9.21 -3.50 18.50
CA PRO A 309 -8.82 -2.10 18.33
C PRO A 309 -9.26 -1.50 16.98
N PHE A 310 -9.67 -0.23 17.01
CA PHE A 310 -9.83 0.60 15.81
C PHE A 310 -8.78 1.69 15.84
N TYR A 311 -7.72 1.52 15.05
CA TYR A 311 -6.56 2.41 15.08
C TYR A 311 -6.81 3.68 14.28
N ARG A 312 -6.48 4.83 14.89
CA ARG A 312 -6.41 6.13 14.25
C ARG A 312 -5.00 6.67 14.38
N PHE A 313 -4.32 6.76 13.25
CA PHE A 313 -2.96 7.28 13.13
C PHE A 313 -3.01 8.36 12.05
N GLY A 314 -3.04 9.62 12.49
CA GLY A 314 -3.18 10.82 11.67
C GLY A 314 -1.88 11.62 11.62
N VAL A 315 -2.00 12.95 11.62
CA VAL A 315 -0.84 13.86 11.63
C VAL A 315 -0.12 13.82 12.98
N ALA A 316 -0.85 13.68 14.08
CA ALA A 316 -0.29 13.64 15.43
C ALA A 316 0.59 12.40 15.69
N GLU A 317 0.24 11.27 15.09
CA GLU A 317 1.00 10.01 15.15
C GLU A 317 2.07 9.89 14.05
N GLY A 318 2.24 10.92 13.21
CA GLY A 318 3.25 10.95 12.14
C GLY A 318 2.93 10.03 10.94
N ALA A 319 1.68 9.62 10.79
CA ALA A 319 1.23 8.73 9.71
C ALA A 319 0.66 9.49 8.49
N MET A 320 0.13 10.69 8.71
CA MET A 320 -0.27 11.62 7.64
C MET A 320 0.81 12.68 7.45
N LEU A 321 1.48 12.67 6.30
CA LEU A 321 2.58 13.59 5.98
C LEU A 321 2.28 14.38 4.68
N VAL A 322 3.00 15.49 4.50
CA VAL A 322 2.89 16.40 3.35
C VAL A 322 4.30 16.67 2.82
N GLU A 323 4.61 16.17 1.63
CA GLU A 323 5.95 16.20 1.06
C GLU A 323 5.98 16.94 -0.29
N TYR A 324 6.82 17.97 -0.40
CA TYR A 324 6.88 18.82 -1.59
C TYR A 324 7.76 18.23 -2.69
N ASN A 325 7.36 18.41 -3.94
CA ASN A 325 8.23 18.19 -5.10
C ASN A 325 9.37 19.24 -5.10
N GLU A 326 10.60 18.80 -4.77
CA GLU A 326 11.78 19.68 -4.67
C GLU A 326 12.01 20.53 -5.94
N ALA A 327 11.67 20.01 -7.12
CA ALA A 327 11.87 20.71 -8.39
C ALA A 327 10.93 21.90 -8.60
N LEU A 328 9.81 21.97 -7.86
CA LEU A 328 8.81 23.04 -7.96
C LEU A 328 8.84 24.02 -6.77
N MET A 329 9.69 23.80 -5.77
CA MET A 329 9.82 24.67 -4.58
C MET A 329 10.08 26.14 -4.90
N ASP A 330 10.85 26.44 -5.96
CA ASP A 330 11.10 27.83 -6.44
C ASP A 330 9.83 28.54 -6.95
N GLN A 331 8.73 27.82 -7.14
CA GLN A 331 7.42 28.35 -7.59
C GLN A 331 6.45 28.59 -6.42
N ILE A 332 6.72 28.02 -5.24
CA ILE A 332 5.85 28.12 -4.07
C ILE A 332 6.26 29.34 -3.22
N PRO A 333 5.33 30.24 -2.83
CA PRO A 333 5.64 31.30 -1.88
C PRO A 333 6.08 30.74 -0.53
N GLN A 334 7.17 31.27 0.05
CA GLN A 334 7.63 30.86 1.39
C GLN A 334 6.52 31.00 2.45
N GLU A 335 5.67 32.02 2.34
CA GLU A 335 4.51 32.23 3.23
C GLU A 335 3.50 31.06 3.16
N ALA A 336 3.36 30.40 2.02
CA ALA A 336 2.53 29.20 1.88
C ALA A 336 3.19 27.96 2.50
N ILE A 337 4.51 27.78 2.31
CA ILE A 337 5.29 26.70 2.95
C ILE A 337 5.23 26.83 4.48
N ASP A 338 5.46 28.05 4.98
CA ASP A 338 5.40 28.36 6.41
C ASP A 338 3.98 28.10 6.98
N ALA A 339 2.92 28.49 6.26
CA ALA A 339 1.53 28.28 6.68
C ALA A 339 1.10 26.80 6.67
N VAL A 340 1.60 25.99 5.72
CA VAL A 340 1.38 24.53 5.72
C VAL A 340 2.08 23.89 6.92
N ALA A 341 3.31 24.30 7.23
CA ALA A 341 4.04 23.81 8.40
C ALA A 341 3.35 24.18 9.71
N GLU A 342 2.93 25.44 9.89
CA GLU A 342 2.15 25.89 11.06
C GLU A 342 0.80 25.15 11.17
N THR A 343 0.18 24.80 10.05
CA THR A 343 -1.05 23.99 10.02
C THR A 343 -0.80 22.55 10.46
N MET A 344 0.25 21.89 9.95
CA MET A 344 0.60 20.52 10.34
C MET A 344 1.00 20.42 11.81
N ASP A 345 1.83 21.36 12.30
CA ASP A 345 2.16 21.49 13.74
C ASP A 345 0.89 21.72 14.59
N GLY A 346 -0.03 22.57 14.11
CA GLY A 346 -1.30 22.86 14.78
C GLY A 346 -2.25 21.65 14.87
N ILE A 347 -2.30 20.80 13.84
CA ILE A 347 -3.06 19.55 13.86
C ILE A 347 -2.38 18.55 14.80
N ALA A 348 -1.05 18.37 14.70
CA ALA A 348 -0.29 17.47 15.58
C ALA A 348 -0.41 17.83 17.07
N ALA A 349 -0.52 19.12 17.39
CA ALA A 349 -0.73 19.62 18.75
C ALA A 349 -2.20 19.53 19.24
N GLY A 350 -3.15 19.23 18.35
CA GLY A 350 -4.59 19.29 18.63
C GLY A 350 -5.11 20.73 18.83
N GLU A 351 -4.40 21.74 18.32
CA GLU A 351 -4.85 23.14 18.28
C GLU A 351 -5.76 23.41 17.06
N ILE A 352 -5.64 22.59 16.01
CA ILE A 352 -6.51 22.56 14.82
C ILE A 352 -7.22 21.19 14.77
N GLU A 353 -8.52 21.16 15.03
CA GLU A 353 -9.37 19.98 14.85
C GLU A 353 -9.99 20.03 13.43
N VAL A 354 -9.50 19.21 12.50
CA VAL A 354 -10.03 19.14 11.14
C VAL A 354 -11.33 18.33 11.12
N PRO A 355 -12.46 18.87 10.63
CA PRO A 355 -13.72 18.16 10.64
C PRO A 355 -13.79 17.08 9.54
N PHE A 356 -14.16 15.85 9.93
CA PHE A 356 -14.54 14.80 8.97
C PHE A 356 -15.93 15.10 8.39
N ILE A 357 -16.01 15.42 7.09
CA ILE A 357 -17.24 15.79 6.39
C ILE A 357 -17.56 14.73 5.30
N PRO A 358 -18.48 13.78 5.56
CA PRO A 358 -18.64 12.57 4.74
C PRO A 358 -19.48 12.74 3.46
N GLU A 359 -20.14 13.88 3.29
CA GLU A 359 -21.02 14.22 2.16
C GLU A 359 -20.79 15.70 1.83
N SER A 360 -20.96 16.11 0.57
CA SER A 360 -20.68 17.49 0.17
C SER A 360 -21.61 18.53 0.83
N SER A 361 -21.07 19.72 1.10
CA SER A 361 -21.84 20.82 1.71
C SER A 361 -22.72 21.59 0.70
N GLU A 362 -24.04 21.64 0.94
CA GLU A 362 -25.08 22.30 0.10
C GLU A 362 -25.09 23.85 0.15
#